data_AF-A0A965UB15-F1
#
_entry.id   AF-A0A965UB15-F1
#
_cell.length_a   1.000
_cell.length_b   1.000
_cell.length_c   1.000
_cell.angle_alpha   90.00
_cell.angle_beta   90.00
_cell.angle_gamma   90.00
#
_symmetry.space_group_name_H-M   'P 1'
#
loop_
_entity.id
_entity.type
_entity.pdbx_description
1 polymer ?
#
loop_
_entity_poly.entity_id
_entity_poly.type
_entity_poly.pdbx_seq_one_letter_code
_entity_poly.pdbx_strand_id
1 'polypeptide(L)'
;MKNLYNKDDLKLMRAAEDSLLVGQNRVAELMKYAENTGIKRIGIAHCVGMTREANELKQRLGEKFDVYTVDCKYGRIPAAELFEDDSVRGTSCNPAGQANFLSEKKTELNISFGLCMGHDVIFNLKSKAPTTTLIVKDREHKHNTYNEFIKPNNP
;
A
#
# COMPACT_ATOMS: atom_id res chain seq x y z
N MET A 1 -3.67 -28.98 -3.29
CA MET A 1 -3.12 -27.80 -2.59
C MET A 1 -1.95 -27.15 -3.32
N LYS A 2 -0.85 -27.87 -3.65
CA LYS A 2 0.27 -27.29 -4.44
C LYS A 2 -0.14 -26.76 -5.83
N ASN A 3 -1.18 -27.36 -6.42
CA ASN A 3 -1.75 -26.98 -7.71
C ASN A 3 -2.38 -25.57 -7.76
N LEU A 4 -2.50 -24.87 -6.62
CA LEU A 4 -3.00 -23.49 -6.57
C LEU A 4 -1.91 -22.46 -6.92
N TYR A 5 -0.63 -22.85 -6.91
CA TYR A 5 0.49 -21.95 -7.18
C TYR A 5 0.95 -22.09 -8.62
N ASN A 6 1.00 -20.98 -9.34
CA ASN A 6 1.71 -20.88 -10.60
C ASN A 6 3.22 -20.66 -10.37
N LYS A 7 4.02 -20.68 -11.46
CA LYS A 7 5.47 -20.52 -11.36
C LYS A 7 5.89 -19.15 -10.81
N ASP A 8 5.13 -18.11 -11.09
CA ASP A 8 5.45 -16.75 -10.66
C ASP A 8 5.11 -16.55 -9.18
N ASP A 9 4.03 -17.17 -8.68
CA ASP A 9 3.74 -17.20 -7.24
C ASP A 9 4.90 -17.85 -6.46
N LEU A 10 5.44 -18.96 -6.96
CA LEU A 10 6.56 -19.65 -6.31
C LEU A 10 7.85 -18.82 -6.35
N LYS A 11 8.12 -18.09 -7.44
CA LYS A 11 9.26 -17.16 -7.51
C LYS A 11 9.09 -16.03 -6.50
N LEU A 12 7.88 -15.47 -6.39
CA LEU A 12 7.57 -14.41 -5.45
C LEU A 12 7.75 -14.86 -4.00
N MET A 13 7.24 -16.04 -3.65
CA MET A 13 7.42 -16.63 -2.33
C MET A 13 8.89 -16.89 -2.01
N ARG A 14 9.63 -17.46 -2.96
CA ARG A 14 11.06 -17.72 -2.77
C ARG A 14 11.85 -16.43 -2.57
N ALA A 15 11.56 -15.39 -3.36
CA ALA A 15 12.18 -14.10 -3.18
C ALA A 15 11.82 -13.46 -1.82
N ALA A 16 10.61 -13.70 -1.30
CA ALA A 16 10.24 -13.25 0.04
C ALA A 16 11.08 -13.95 1.13
N GLU A 17 11.26 -15.28 1.04
CA GLU A 17 12.12 -16.05 1.95
C GLU A 17 13.58 -15.56 1.91
N ASP A 18 14.13 -15.37 0.70
CA ASP A 18 15.52 -14.92 0.50
C ASP A 18 15.75 -13.44 0.89
N SER A 19 14.67 -12.71 1.20
CA SER A 19 14.71 -11.30 1.60
C SER A 19 14.39 -11.06 3.08
N LEU A 20 14.17 -12.13 3.85
CA LEU A 20 13.98 -12.03 5.31
C LEU A 20 15.25 -11.52 5.96
N LEU A 21 15.10 -10.44 6.74
CA LEU A 21 16.21 -9.81 7.44
C LEU A 21 15.92 -9.86 8.95
N VAL A 22 16.53 -10.84 9.62
CA VAL A 22 16.34 -11.04 11.07
C VAL A 22 16.72 -9.78 11.85
N GLY A 23 15.78 -9.29 12.66
CA GLY A 23 15.96 -8.10 13.49
C GLY A 23 15.84 -6.76 12.75
N GLN A 24 15.54 -6.75 11.45
CA GLN A 24 15.30 -5.54 10.68
C GLN A 24 13.81 -5.21 10.59
N ASN A 25 13.49 -3.95 10.27
CA ASN A 25 12.11 -3.50 10.12
C ASN A 25 11.53 -3.83 8.73
N ARG A 26 10.20 -3.73 8.61
CA ARG A 26 9.45 -4.04 7.39
C ARG A 26 9.85 -3.22 6.16
N VAL A 27 10.35 -1.99 6.34
CA VAL A 27 10.82 -1.16 5.21
C VAL A 27 12.14 -1.71 4.66
N ALA A 28 13.05 -2.14 5.53
CA ALA A 28 14.31 -2.76 5.10
C ALA A 28 14.05 -4.08 4.35
N GLU A 29 13.14 -4.92 4.85
CA GLU A 29 12.70 -6.13 4.12
C GLU A 29 12.10 -5.80 2.76
N LEU A 30 11.25 -4.77 2.67
CA LEU A 30 10.64 -4.35 1.41
C LEU A 30 11.71 -3.91 0.39
N MET A 31 12.71 -3.13 0.81
CA MET A 31 13.82 -2.72 -0.05
C MET A 31 14.61 -3.93 -0.53
N LYS A 32 14.98 -4.84 0.39
CA LYS A 32 15.73 -6.05 0.04
C LYS A 32 14.97 -6.95 -0.92
N TYR A 33 13.67 -7.11 -0.70
CA TYR A 33 12.77 -7.84 -1.58
C TYR A 33 12.70 -7.22 -2.97
N ALA A 34 12.53 -5.91 -3.07
CA ALA A 34 12.49 -5.21 -4.35
C ALA A 34 13.83 -5.30 -5.10
N GLU A 35 14.97 -5.22 -4.41
CA GLU A 35 16.29 -5.43 -5.00
C GLU A 35 16.46 -6.86 -5.55
N ASN A 36 16.14 -7.87 -4.74
CA ASN A 36 16.30 -9.28 -5.08
C ASN A 36 15.39 -9.72 -6.25
N THR A 37 14.24 -9.05 -6.43
CA THR A 37 13.29 -9.33 -7.52
C THR A 37 13.51 -8.46 -8.75
N GLY A 38 14.48 -7.54 -8.72
CA GLY A 38 14.80 -6.67 -9.85
C GLY A 38 13.80 -5.53 -10.09
N ILE A 39 12.88 -5.28 -9.16
CA ILE A 39 11.93 -4.17 -9.22
C ILE A 39 12.70 -2.84 -9.36
N LYS A 40 12.24 -2.00 -10.27
CA LYS A 40 12.75 -0.65 -10.52
C LYS A 40 11.75 0.42 -10.15
N ARG A 41 10.45 0.18 -10.35
CA ARG A 41 9.39 1.17 -10.10
C ARG A 41 8.46 0.77 -8.97
N ILE A 42 8.40 1.59 -7.94
CA ILE A 42 7.55 1.35 -6.77
C ILE A 42 6.47 2.43 -6.70
N GLY A 43 5.22 2.00 -6.53
CA GLY A 43 4.08 2.87 -6.28
C GLY A 43 3.72 2.93 -4.80
N ILE A 44 3.34 4.10 -4.31
CA ILE A 44 2.83 4.29 -2.95
C ILE A 44 1.46 4.97 -3.06
N ALA A 45 0.40 4.21 -2.79
CA ALA A 45 -0.95 4.73 -2.65
C ALA A 45 -1.23 5.01 -1.17
N HIS A 46 -1.47 6.27 -0.82
CA HIS A 46 -1.62 6.67 0.57
C HIS A 46 -2.88 7.49 0.83
N CYS A 47 -3.29 7.52 2.10
CA CYS A 47 -4.31 8.46 2.56
C CYS A 47 -3.71 9.87 2.65
N VAL A 48 -4.50 10.92 2.40
CA VAL A 48 -4.08 12.31 2.61
C VAL A 48 -3.57 12.57 4.03
N GLY A 49 -4.13 11.90 5.03
CA GLY A 49 -3.69 11.97 6.42
C GLY A 49 -2.37 11.25 6.72
N MET A 50 -1.70 10.69 5.71
CA MET A 50 -0.40 10.01 5.80
C MET A 50 0.63 10.62 4.84
N THR A 51 0.35 11.79 4.26
CA THR A 51 1.17 12.38 3.19
C THR A 51 2.62 12.60 3.62
N ARG A 52 2.84 13.03 4.87
CA ARG A 52 4.17 13.26 5.41
C ARG A 52 4.98 11.97 5.47
N GLU A 53 4.42 10.94 6.09
CA GLU A 53 5.05 9.62 6.26
C GLU A 53 5.25 8.91 4.91
N ALA A 54 4.32 9.07 3.96
CA ALA A 54 4.46 8.55 2.60
C ALA A 54 5.61 9.23 1.84
N ASN A 55 5.83 10.53 2.05
CA ASN A 55 6.98 11.25 1.47
C ASN A 55 8.30 10.85 2.12
N GLU A 56 8.34 10.62 3.44
CA GLU A 56 9.51 10.06 4.12
C GLU A 56 9.87 8.67 3.56
N LEU A 57 8.86 7.80 3.36
CA LEU A 57 9.08 6.51 2.71
C LEU A 57 9.58 6.68 1.27
N LYS A 58 8.97 7.57 0.49
CA LYS A 58 9.40 7.87 -0.88
C LYS A 58 10.88 8.26 -0.92
N GLN A 59 11.33 9.13 -0.02
CA GLN A 59 12.72 9.55 0.04
C GLN A 59 13.65 8.36 0.31
N ARG A 60 13.33 7.52 1.29
CA ARG A 60 14.13 6.33 1.64
C ARG A 60 14.22 5.33 0.49
N LEU A 61 13.11 5.09 -0.20
CA LEU A 61 13.09 4.17 -1.35
C LEU A 61 13.76 4.78 -2.59
N GLY A 62 13.67 6.10 -2.75
CA GLY A 62 14.18 6.85 -3.90
C GLY A 62 15.70 6.78 -4.11
N GLU A 63 16.45 6.32 -3.11
CA GLU A 63 17.90 6.06 -3.25
C GLU A 63 18.21 4.89 -4.19
N LYS A 64 17.25 3.96 -4.38
CA LYS A 64 17.45 2.72 -5.15
C LYS A 64 16.39 2.47 -6.23
N PHE A 65 15.24 3.13 -6.14
CA PHE A 65 14.08 2.86 -6.98
C PHE A 65 13.47 4.15 -7.55
N ASP A 66 12.78 4.04 -8.68
CA ASP A 66 11.90 5.08 -9.20
C ASP A 66 10.57 5.03 -8.43
N VAL A 67 10.35 5.99 -7.53
CA VAL A 67 9.20 5.95 -6.62
C VAL A 67 8.12 6.96 -7.00
N TYR A 68 6.90 6.48 -7.17
CA TYR A 68 5.71 7.27 -7.48
C TYR A 68 4.74 7.25 -6.30
N THR A 69 4.25 8.43 -5.90
CA THR A 69 3.26 8.57 -4.82
C THR A 69 1.95 9.10 -5.38
N VAL A 70 0.83 8.67 -4.79
CA VAL A 70 -0.50 9.20 -5.09
C VAL A 70 -1.39 9.18 -3.85
N ASP A 71 -2.01 10.32 -3.53
CA ASP A 71 -2.91 10.43 -2.39
C ASP A 71 -4.35 10.00 -2.72
N CYS A 72 -5.13 9.73 -1.69
CA CYS A 72 -6.47 9.16 -1.85
C CYS A 72 -7.49 10.13 -2.46
N LYS A 73 -7.21 11.42 -2.60
CA LYS A 73 -8.08 12.41 -3.26
C LYS A 73 -7.69 12.64 -4.72
N TYR A 74 -6.93 11.72 -5.32
CA TYR A 74 -6.56 11.77 -6.73
C TYR A 74 -7.78 11.95 -7.66
N GLY A 75 -7.65 12.87 -8.61
CA GLY A 75 -8.74 13.28 -9.50
C GLY A 75 -9.77 14.23 -8.87
N ARG A 76 -9.74 14.43 -7.54
CA ARG A 76 -10.60 15.36 -6.79
C ARG A 76 -12.10 15.22 -7.11
N ILE A 77 -12.57 13.98 -7.28
CA ILE A 77 -13.96 13.68 -7.65
C ILE A 77 -14.91 14.14 -6.54
N PRO A 78 -15.91 14.98 -6.83
CA PRO A 78 -16.99 15.30 -5.89
C PRO A 78 -17.66 14.03 -5.37
N ALA A 79 -17.93 13.96 -4.07
CA ALA A 79 -18.54 12.78 -3.46
C ALA A 79 -19.96 12.53 -3.97
N ALA A 80 -20.74 13.59 -4.18
CA ALA A 80 -22.06 13.48 -4.80
C ALA A 80 -22.01 12.83 -6.18
N GLU A 81 -21.01 13.18 -7.00
CA GLU A 81 -20.84 12.59 -8.33
C GLU A 81 -20.47 11.11 -8.25
N LEU A 82 -19.48 10.76 -7.42
CA LEU A 82 -19.00 9.38 -7.33
C LEU A 82 -20.06 8.41 -6.78
N PHE A 83 -20.85 8.87 -5.82
CA PHE A 83 -21.88 8.05 -5.17
C PHE A 83 -23.26 8.21 -5.80
N GLU A 84 -23.40 9.08 -6.81
CA GLU A 84 -24.68 9.44 -7.42
C GLU A 84 -25.72 9.86 -6.36
N ASP A 85 -25.27 10.63 -5.36
CA ASP A 85 -26.05 11.04 -4.18
C ASP A 85 -25.77 12.50 -3.78
N ASP A 86 -26.68 13.41 -4.14
CA ASP A 86 -26.58 14.85 -3.87
C ASP A 86 -26.58 15.22 -2.37
N SER A 87 -26.95 14.30 -1.48
CA SER A 87 -26.86 14.52 -0.04
C SER A 87 -25.43 14.46 0.47
N VAL A 88 -24.53 13.79 -0.25
CA VAL A 88 -23.13 13.62 0.13
C VAL A 88 -22.32 14.84 -0.28
N ARG A 89 -21.54 15.40 0.66
CA ARG A 89 -20.73 16.60 0.44
C ARG A 89 -19.23 16.29 0.43
N GLY A 90 -18.47 17.19 -0.18
CA GLY A 90 -17.00 17.16 -0.19
C GLY A 90 -16.40 16.34 -1.32
N THR A 91 -15.11 16.05 -1.21
CA THR A 91 -14.35 15.28 -2.21
C THR A 91 -14.24 13.83 -1.77
N SER A 92 -14.59 12.88 -2.65
CA SER A 92 -14.45 11.46 -2.33
C SER A 92 -13.00 10.99 -2.36
N CYS A 93 -12.75 9.84 -1.74
CA CYS A 93 -11.52 9.10 -2.00
C CYS A 93 -11.66 8.31 -3.30
N ASN A 94 -10.58 8.19 -4.07
CA ASN A 94 -10.57 7.51 -5.36
C ASN A 94 -9.49 6.40 -5.42
N PRO A 95 -9.67 5.29 -4.67
CA PRO A 95 -8.70 4.19 -4.66
C PRO A 95 -8.52 3.52 -6.04
N ALA A 96 -9.57 3.48 -6.87
CA ALA A 96 -9.46 3.00 -8.25
C ALA A 96 -8.58 3.93 -9.11
N GLY A 97 -8.73 5.24 -8.94
CA GLY A 97 -7.86 6.24 -9.57
C GLY A 97 -6.40 6.15 -9.11
N GLN A 98 -6.15 5.88 -7.82
CA GLN A 98 -4.80 5.62 -7.33
C GLN A 98 -4.16 4.41 -8.03
N ALA A 99 -4.89 3.31 -8.13
CA ALA A 99 -4.42 2.12 -8.85
C ALA A 99 -4.17 2.40 -10.33
N ASN A 100 -5.07 3.13 -10.99
CA ASN A 100 -4.90 3.50 -12.40
C ASN A 100 -3.66 4.38 -12.62
N PHE A 101 -3.48 5.43 -11.80
CA PHE A 101 -2.31 6.29 -11.86
C PHE A 101 -0.99 5.49 -11.75
N LEU A 102 -0.90 4.57 -10.79
CA LEU A 102 0.31 3.75 -10.62
C LEU A 102 0.52 2.78 -11.79
N SER A 103 -0.56 2.24 -12.36
CA SER A 103 -0.51 1.45 -13.59
C SER A 103 0.02 2.26 -14.78
N GLU A 104 -0.38 3.53 -14.94
CA GLU A 104 0.13 4.43 -15.99
C GLU A 104 1.62 4.73 -15.81
N LYS A 105 2.10 4.77 -14.55
CA LYS A 105 3.53 4.88 -14.23
C LYS A 105 4.29 3.56 -14.39
N LYS A 106 3.59 2.47 -14.73
CA LYS A 106 4.15 1.12 -14.89
C LYS A 106 4.95 0.70 -13.66
N THR A 107 4.38 0.93 -12.47
CA THR A 107 4.96 0.41 -11.23
C THR A 107 4.90 -1.11 -11.24
N GLU A 108 5.89 -1.74 -10.62
CA GLU A 108 6.07 -3.20 -10.59
C GLU A 108 5.73 -3.78 -9.22
N LEU A 109 5.71 -2.93 -8.19
CA LEU A 109 5.20 -3.22 -6.86
C LEU A 109 4.49 -1.99 -6.30
N ASN A 110 3.32 -2.19 -5.72
CA ASN A 110 2.55 -1.14 -5.09
C ASN A 110 2.47 -1.34 -3.57
N ILE A 111 2.52 -0.22 -2.85
CA ILE A 111 2.41 -0.16 -1.39
C ILE A 111 1.08 0.49 -1.03
N SER A 112 0.23 -0.24 -0.31
CA SER A 112 -0.92 0.34 0.39
C SER A 112 -0.42 0.97 1.70
N PHE A 113 -0.61 2.28 1.84
CA PHE A 113 -0.05 3.06 2.94
C PHE A 113 -1.12 3.87 3.68
N GLY A 114 -1.73 3.23 4.68
CA GLY A 114 -2.72 3.84 5.57
C GLY A 114 -4.02 4.22 4.86
N LEU A 115 -4.42 3.47 3.84
CA LEU A 115 -5.74 3.60 3.23
C LEU A 115 -6.84 3.18 4.20
N CYS A 116 -8.01 3.82 4.12
CA CYS A 116 -9.15 3.48 4.97
C CYS A 116 -9.74 2.12 4.57
N MET A 117 -10.37 1.44 5.53
CA MET A 117 -11.07 0.16 5.29
C MET A 117 -12.04 0.27 4.12
N GLY A 118 -11.96 -0.68 3.19
CA GLY A 118 -12.74 -0.72 1.97
C GLY A 118 -12.09 0.04 0.81
N HIS A 119 -11.37 1.13 1.08
CA HIS A 119 -10.59 1.83 0.04
C HIS A 119 -9.32 1.05 -0.28
N ASP A 120 -8.68 0.48 0.73
CA ASP A 120 -7.57 -0.44 0.57
C ASP A 120 -7.98 -1.70 -0.22
N VAL A 121 -9.16 -2.25 0.06
CA VAL A 121 -9.73 -3.39 -0.68
C VAL A 121 -9.90 -3.04 -2.16
N ILE A 122 -10.54 -1.91 -2.47
CA ILE A 122 -10.70 -1.47 -3.86
C ILE A 122 -9.35 -1.24 -4.53
N PHE A 123 -8.39 -0.60 -3.85
CA PHE A 123 -7.05 -0.41 -4.38
C PHE A 123 -6.37 -1.72 -4.74
N ASN A 124 -6.39 -2.72 -3.84
CA ASN A 124 -5.84 -4.05 -4.08
C ASN A 124 -6.52 -4.76 -5.26
N LEU A 125 -7.85 -4.68 -5.36
CA LEU A 125 -8.61 -5.30 -6.47
C LEU A 125 -8.32 -4.64 -7.83
N LYS A 126 -8.01 -3.34 -7.84
CA LYS A 126 -7.79 -2.58 -9.07
C LYS A 126 -6.33 -2.48 -9.48
N SER A 127 -5.39 -2.71 -8.56
CA SER A 127 -3.96 -2.67 -8.86
C SER A 127 -3.58 -3.72 -9.91
N LYS A 128 -2.79 -3.30 -10.90
CA LYS A 128 -2.22 -4.22 -11.92
C LYS A 128 -0.92 -4.86 -11.44
N ALA A 129 -0.15 -4.14 -10.63
CA ALA A 129 1.03 -4.66 -9.97
C ALA A 129 0.64 -5.37 -8.66
N PRO A 130 1.43 -6.34 -8.18
CA PRO A 130 1.28 -6.89 -6.84
C PRO A 130 1.30 -5.78 -5.80
N THR A 131 0.48 -5.94 -4.77
CA THR A 131 0.35 -4.95 -3.70
C THR A 131 0.75 -5.56 -2.37
N THR A 132 1.46 -4.78 -1.55
CA THR A 132 1.75 -5.10 -0.16
C THR A 132 1.26 -3.96 0.73
N THR A 133 0.76 -4.28 1.93
CA THR A 133 0.38 -3.27 2.91
C THR A 133 1.54 -3.02 3.85
N LEU A 134 1.98 -1.76 3.94
CA LEU A 134 3.04 -1.36 4.87
C LEU A 134 2.46 -0.72 6.13
N ILE A 135 1.38 0.05 6.00
CA ILE A 135 0.68 0.68 7.12
C ILE A 135 -0.82 0.40 6.99
N VAL A 136 -1.42 -0.21 8.01
CA VAL A 136 -2.87 -0.39 8.13
C VAL A 136 -3.44 0.81 8.87
N LYS A 137 -4.54 1.40 8.37
CA LYS A 137 -5.12 2.59 9.00
C LYS A 137 -5.85 2.23 10.30
N ASP A 138 -5.20 2.47 11.42
CA ASP A 138 -5.80 2.44 12.75
C ASP A 138 -5.64 3.80 13.45
N ARG A 139 -6.75 4.45 13.80
CA ARG A 139 -6.72 5.78 14.44
C ARG A 139 -6.49 5.68 15.94
N GLU A 140 -6.96 4.62 16.57
CA GLU A 140 -6.89 4.42 18.01
C GLU A 140 -5.47 4.04 18.41
N HIS A 141 -4.90 3.03 17.74
CA HIS A 141 -3.59 2.49 18.08
C HIS A 141 -2.44 3.07 17.24
N LYS A 142 -2.60 4.28 16.69
CA LYS A 142 -1.58 4.96 15.87
C LYS A 142 -1.00 4.05 14.78
N HIS A 143 -1.90 3.35 14.07
CA HIS A 143 -1.58 2.43 12.97
C HIS A 143 -0.90 1.11 13.38
N ASN A 144 -0.85 0.79 14.67
CA ASN A 144 -0.44 -0.52 15.18
C ASN A 144 -1.65 -1.36 15.59
N THR A 145 -2.31 -1.98 14.61
CA THR A 145 -3.52 -2.80 14.83
C THR A 145 -3.30 -4.02 15.72
N TYR A 146 -2.05 -4.45 15.93
CA TYR A 146 -1.76 -5.58 16.81
C TYR A 146 -2.18 -5.30 18.27
N ASN A 147 -2.19 -4.03 18.68
CA ASN A 147 -2.54 -3.63 20.04
C ASN A 147 -3.98 -3.98 20.43
N GLU A 148 -4.91 -4.10 19.47
CA GLU A 148 -6.28 -4.56 19.72
C GLU A 148 -6.33 -5.94 20.39
N PHE A 149 -5.34 -6.80 20.11
CA PHE A 149 -5.29 -8.17 20.63
C PHE A 149 -4.49 -8.28 21.93
N ILE A 150 -3.81 -7.21 22.34
CA ILE A 150 -3.14 -7.14 23.62
C ILE A 150 -4.18 -6.69 24.63
N LYS A 151 -4.78 -7.63 25.36
CA LYS A 151 -5.61 -7.27 26.51
C LYS A 151 -4.76 -6.40 27.44
N PRO A 152 -5.23 -5.23 27.91
CA PRO A 152 -4.59 -4.60 29.04
C PRO A 152 -4.57 -5.65 30.15
N ASN A 153 -3.39 -5.91 30.71
CA ASN A 153 -3.30 -6.69 31.95
C ASN A 153 -4.22 -5.98 32.93
N ASN A 154 -5.40 -6.56 33.21
CA ASN A 154 -6.28 -6.04 34.24
C ASN A 154 -5.47 -6.07 35.54
N PRO A 155 -5.21 -4.91 36.19
CA PRO A 155 -4.63 -4.91 37.52
C PRO A 155 -5.57 -5.57 38.52
#